data_AF-A0A957DK17-F1
#
_entry.id   AF-A0A957DK17-F1
#
_cell.length_a   1.000
_cell.length_b   1.000
_cell.length_c   1.000
_cell.angle_alpha   90.00
_cell.angle_beta   90.00
_cell.angle_gamma   90.00
#
_symmetry.space_group_name_H-M   'P 1'
#
loop_
_entity.id
_entity.type
_entity.pdbx_description
1 polymer ?
#
loop_
_entity_poly.entity_id
_entity_poly.type
_entity_poly.pdbx_seq_one_letter_code
_entity_poly.pdbx_strand_id
1 'polypeptide(L)'
;GIGDKHVPWVHNVKNTDMVMGIDDAATMGLIRLFNEKEGHAYLLRQGVPAEMVSQLHLLGISGCANLLSAIKFARYYELGEHDIVLTVATDSMEMYQSRLVELTAAEGAFAPLDAAGVYHRHLLGQSIDHVEELTYYGRKRIHNLKYYTWVEQQGKTYTEIQAQWYDDDYWRDIPAAAAEIDALIGEFNARVGLG
;
A
#
# COMPACT_ATOMS: atom_id res chain seq x y z
N GLY A 1 -4.58 2.36 -6.79
CA GLY A 1 -3.13 2.14 -6.77
C GLY A 1 -2.77 0.86 -6.05
N ILE A 2 -3.41 0.56 -4.92
CA ILE A 2 -3.21 -0.67 -4.15
C ILE A 2 -4.32 -1.71 -4.46
N GLY A 3 -3.95 -2.99 -4.44
CA GLY A 3 -4.84 -4.10 -4.78
C GLY A 3 -4.89 -4.38 -6.28
N ASP A 4 -4.41 -5.55 -6.69
CA ASP A 4 -4.49 -6.04 -8.07
C ASP A 4 -5.29 -7.35 -8.09
N LYS A 5 -5.81 -7.74 -9.26
CA LYS A 5 -6.58 -8.97 -9.46
C LYS A 5 -5.69 -10.22 -9.51
N HIS A 6 -4.37 -10.05 -9.53
CA HIS A 6 -3.39 -11.13 -9.58
C HIS A 6 -2.10 -10.79 -8.83
N VAL A 7 -1.32 -11.80 -8.46
CA VAL A 7 0.04 -11.60 -7.95
C VAL A 7 0.93 -11.14 -9.10
N PRO A 8 1.60 -9.96 -9.02
CA PRO A 8 2.45 -9.48 -10.11
C PRO A 8 3.60 -10.43 -10.43
N TRP A 9 3.94 -10.59 -11.72
CA TRP A 9 5.03 -11.47 -12.15
C TRP A 9 6.35 -11.17 -11.44
N VAL A 10 6.67 -9.87 -11.35
CA VAL A 10 7.91 -9.32 -10.78
C VAL A 10 7.97 -9.35 -9.25
N HIS A 11 6.89 -9.78 -8.56
CA HIS A 11 6.89 -9.80 -7.10
C HIS A 11 7.70 -10.99 -6.57
N ASN A 12 8.87 -10.74 -5.97
CA ASN A 12 9.63 -11.78 -5.29
C ASN A 12 8.96 -12.17 -3.95
N VAL A 13 8.08 -13.16 -3.99
CA VAL A 13 7.30 -13.63 -2.83
C VAL A 13 8.18 -14.25 -1.73
N LYS A 14 9.42 -14.70 -2.04
CA LYS A 14 10.34 -15.23 -1.02
C LYS A 14 10.71 -14.18 0.04
N ASN A 15 10.65 -12.90 -0.33
CA ASN A 15 10.95 -11.75 0.53
C ASN A 15 9.70 -11.14 1.18
N THR A 16 8.55 -11.81 1.13
CA THR A 16 7.30 -11.33 1.74
C THR A 16 7.05 -12.11 3.02
N ASP A 17 7.26 -11.46 4.17
CA ASP A 17 7.04 -12.08 5.47
C ASP A 17 5.60 -12.00 5.95
N MET A 18 4.83 -11.02 5.50
CA MET A 18 3.44 -10.82 5.94
C MET A 18 2.53 -10.31 4.83
N VAL A 19 1.24 -10.59 4.98
CA VAL A 19 0.16 -9.99 4.19
C VAL A 19 -0.89 -9.43 5.16
N MET A 20 -1.37 -8.23 4.88
CA MET A 20 -2.37 -7.55 5.71
C MET A 20 -3.51 -7.01 4.84
N GLY A 21 -4.73 -7.38 5.20
CA GLY A 21 -5.94 -6.80 4.63
C GLY A 21 -6.32 -5.49 5.34
N ILE A 22 -6.58 -4.46 4.55
CA ILE A 22 -7.10 -3.16 5.00
C ILE A 22 -8.46 -2.93 4.35
N ASP A 23 -9.45 -2.57 5.16
CA ASP A 23 -10.78 -2.18 4.68
C ASP A 23 -10.70 -0.84 3.96
N ASP A 24 -11.20 -0.78 2.72
CA ASP A 24 -11.25 0.44 1.92
C ASP A 24 -11.99 1.56 2.65
N ALA A 25 -13.05 1.26 3.42
CA ALA A 25 -13.79 2.25 4.19
C ALA A 25 -12.89 2.97 5.21
N ALA A 26 -11.90 2.27 5.77
CA ALA A 26 -10.93 2.88 6.68
C ALA A 26 -10.08 3.92 5.95
N THR A 27 -9.56 3.58 4.76
CA THR A 27 -8.75 4.52 3.97
C THR A 27 -9.58 5.69 3.45
N MET A 28 -10.83 5.47 3.04
CA MET A 28 -11.74 6.53 2.61
C MET A 28 -12.09 7.48 3.76
N GLY A 29 -12.34 6.95 4.96
CA GLY A 29 -12.55 7.77 6.15
C GLY A 29 -11.32 8.61 6.49
N LEU A 30 -10.12 8.01 6.44
CA LEU A 30 -8.86 8.71 6.75
C LEU A 30 -8.55 9.83 5.77
N ILE A 31 -8.77 9.66 4.47
CA ILE A 31 -8.55 10.78 3.54
C ILE A 31 -9.47 11.96 3.84
N ARG A 32 -10.71 11.74 4.32
CA ARG A 32 -11.57 12.83 4.79
C ARG A 32 -11.03 13.46 6.07
N LEU A 33 -10.66 12.65 7.07
CA LEU A 33 -10.07 13.10 8.33
C LEU A 33 -8.80 13.95 8.12
N PHE A 34 -7.98 13.57 7.14
CA PHE A 34 -6.67 14.17 6.87
C PHE A 34 -6.72 15.38 5.93
N ASN A 35 -7.86 15.68 5.29
CA ASN A 35 -7.95 16.75 4.29
C ASN A 35 -9.12 17.70 4.50
N GLU A 36 -10.15 17.32 5.25
CA GLU A 36 -11.30 18.18 5.53
C GLU A 36 -11.12 18.96 6.84
N LYS A 37 -11.70 20.16 6.89
CA LYS A 37 -11.53 21.13 7.98
C LYS A 37 -11.90 20.56 9.35
N GLU A 38 -13.02 19.83 9.42
CA GLU A 38 -13.47 19.23 10.68
C GLU A 38 -12.53 18.13 11.17
N GLY A 39 -11.91 17.40 10.23
CA GLY A 39 -10.90 16.40 10.56
C GLY A 39 -9.62 17.01 11.14
N HIS A 40 -9.11 18.05 10.49
CA HIS A 40 -7.97 18.83 11.01
C HIS A 40 -8.25 19.41 12.39
N ALA A 41 -9.41 20.05 12.56
CA ALA A 41 -9.83 20.63 13.83
C ALA A 41 -9.98 19.56 14.93
N TYR A 42 -10.39 18.35 14.58
CA TYR A 42 -10.46 17.24 15.51
C TYR A 42 -9.07 16.72 15.91
N LEU A 43 -8.17 16.49 14.95
CA LEU A 43 -6.80 16.02 15.21
C LEU A 43 -6.00 16.98 16.09
N LEU A 44 -6.12 18.29 15.84
CA LEU A 44 -5.52 19.32 16.69
C LEU A 44 -6.04 19.25 18.13
N ARG A 45 -7.34 19.01 18.32
CA ARG A 45 -7.94 18.83 19.65
C ARG A 45 -7.47 17.56 20.36
N GLN A 46 -7.10 16.52 19.61
CA GLN A 46 -6.46 15.31 20.14
C GLN A 46 -4.96 15.49 20.45
N GLY A 47 -4.40 16.69 20.20
CA GLY A 47 -3.00 17.00 20.50
C GLY A 47 -2.02 16.65 19.39
N VAL A 48 -2.49 16.33 18.18
CA VAL A 48 -1.60 16.16 17.02
C VAL A 48 -0.99 17.52 16.66
N PRO A 49 0.34 17.64 16.51
CA PRO A 49 0.99 18.91 16.19
C PRO A 49 0.46 19.52 14.88
N ALA A 50 0.27 20.84 14.85
CA ALA A 50 -0.27 21.53 13.69
C ALA A 50 0.59 21.36 12.42
N GLU A 51 1.92 21.31 12.59
CA GLU A 51 2.86 21.02 11.51
C GLU A 51 2.56 19.67 10.86
N MET A 52 2.38 18.62 11.67
CA MET A 52 2.00 17.29 11.19
C MET A 52 0.64 17.31 10.48
N VAL A 53 -0.38 17.90 11.11
CA VAL A 53 -1.73 17.99 10.52
C VAL A 53 -1.70 18.66 9.15
N SER A 54 -0.89 19.71 8.98
CA SER A 54 -0.75 20.41 7.71
C SER A 54 -0.14 19.56 6.59
N GLN A 55 0.56 18.48 6.93
CA GLN A 55 1.22 17.57 5.98
C GLN A 55 0.45 16.28 5.71
N LEU A 56 -0.65 16.00 6.41
CA LEU A 56 -1.40 14.74 6.23
C LEU A 56 -2.01 14.58 4.83
N HIS A 57 -2.15 15.66 4.06
CA HIS A 57 -2.54 15.61 2.64
C HIS A 57 -1.50 14.90 1.76
N LEU A 58 -0.25 14.73 2.23
CA LEU A 58 0.77 13.94 1.56
C LEU A 58 0.49 12.43 1.63
N LEU A 59 -0.45 12.00 2.47
CA LEU A 59 -0.94 10.62 2.50
C LEU A 59 -2.15 10.47 1.57
N GLY A 60 -1.91 9.97 0.36
CA GLY A 60 -2.96 9.46 -0.52
C GLY A 60 -3.64 8.20 0.05
N ILE A 61 -4.55 7.61 -0.73
CA ILE A 61 -5.36 6.46 -0.30
C ILE A 61 -4.47 5.26 0.10
N SER A 62 -3.52 4.91 -0.75
CA SER A 62 -2.60 3.78 -0.48
C SER A 62 -1.61 4.13 0.64
N GLY A 63 -1.23 5.41 0.78
CA GLY A 63 -0.47 5.90 1.94
C GLY A 63 -1.22 5.69 3.26
N CYS A 64 -2.53 5.95 3.28
CA CYS A 64 -3.38 5.64 4.44
C CYS A 64 -3.43 4.13 4.72
N ALA A 65 -3.52 3.29 3.68
CA ALA A 65 -3.47 1.83 3.85
C ALA A 65 -2.13 1.37 4.45
N ASN A 66 -1.02 1.97 4.03
CA ASN A 66 0.32 1.67 4.54
C ASN A 66 0.52 2.15 5.99
N LEU A 67 -0.05 3.29 6.36
CA LEU A 67 -0.11 3.75 7.76
C LEU A 67 -0.90 2.76 8.63
N LEU A 68 -2.08 2.34 8.17
CA LEU A 68 -2.92 1.36 8.88
C LEU A 68 -2.23 0.00 9.00
N SER A 69 -1.49 -0.42 7.97
CA SER A 69 -0.68 -1.65 7.99
C SER A 69 0.48 -1.54 8.98
N ALA A 70 1.13 -0.38 9.08
CA ALA A 70 2.17 -0.13 10.08
C ALA A 70 1.61 -0.23 11.52
N ILE A 71 0.41 0.28 11.77
CA ILE A 71 -0.29 0.13 13.06
C ILE A 71 -0.60 -1.36 13.33
N LYS A 72 -1.11 -2.10 12.33
CA LYS A 72 -1.35 -3.54 12.47
C LYS A 72 -0.08 -4.32 12.78
N PHE A 73 1.00 -4.04 12.06
CA PHE A 73 2.31 -4.64 12.25
C PHE A 73 2.83 -4.40 13.67
N ALA A 74 2.79 -3.15 14.13
CA ALA A 74 3.21 -2.79 15.48
C ALA A 74 2.41 -3.53 16.56
N ARG A 75 1.09 -3.65 16.38
CA ARG A 75 0.23 -4.39 17.31
C ARG A 75 0.45 -5.90 17.24
N TYR A 76 0.64 -6.46 16.04
CA TYR A 76 0.80 -7.89 15.83
C TYR A 76 2.07 -8.43 16.49
N TYR A 77 3.18 -7.69 16.37
CA TYR A 77 4.46 -8.04 17.02
C TYR A 77 4.64 -7.42 18.40
N GLU A 78 3.62 -6.75 18.95
CA GLU A 78 3.67 -6.12 20.27
C GLU A 78 4.86 -5.16 20.44
N LEU A 79 5.16 -4.38 19.40
CA LEU A 79 6.30 -3.46 19.36
C LEU A 79 6.21 -2.42 20.48
N GLY A 80 7.34 -2.12 21.10
CA GLY A 80 7.51 -1.16 22.16
C GLY A 80 8.11 0.17 21.69
N GLU A 81 8.44 1.03 22.67
CA GLU A 81 8.95 2.39 22.43
C GLU A 81 10.35 2.46 21.80
N HIS A 82 11.05 1.33 21.71
CA HIS A 82 12.39 1.23 21.10
C HIS A 82 12.38 0.65 19.69
N ASP A 83 11.22 0.17 19.23
CA ASP A 83 11.07 -0.42 17.91
C ASP A 83 10.76 0.65 16.87
N ILE A 84 11.29 0.48 15.66
CA ILE A 84 11.12 1.42 14.55
C ILE A 84 10.35 0.74 13.43
N VAL A 85 9.22 1.34 13.04
CA VAL A 85 8.46 0.94 11.85
C VAL A 85 8.69 1.97 10.74
N LEU A 86 9.24 1.52 9.62
CA LEU A 86 9.34 2.31 8.41
C LEU A 86 8.20 1.93 7.45
N THR A 87 7.52 2.93 6.91
CA THR A 87 6.45 2.74 5.92
C THR A 87 6.56 3.79 4.82
N VAL A 88 5.87 3.58 3.70
CA VAL A 88 5.96 4.42 2.51
C VAL A 88 4.62 5.09 2.21
N ALA A 89 4.61 6.41 2.09
CA ALA A 89 3.52 7.15 1.46
C ALA A 89 3.73 7.13 -0.05
N THR A 90 2.92 6.35 -0.77
CA THR A 90 3.14 6.07 -2.20
C THR A 90 2.84 7.26 -3.10
N ASP A 91 1.88 8.07 -2.71
CA ASP A 91 1.38 9.24 -3.43
C ASP A 91 0.62 10.16 -2.46
N SER A 92 0.35 11.40 -2.91
CA SER A 92 -0.38 12.41 -2.15
C SER A 92 -1.86 12.49 -2.58
N MET A 93 -2.65 13.22 -1.81
CA MET A 93 -4.04 13.53 -2.16
C MET A 93 -4.20 14.47 -3.36
N GLU A 94 -3.12 15.03 -3.90
CA GLU A 94 -3.16 15.82 -5.14
C GLU A 94 -3.73 15.00 -6.31
N MET A 95 -3.45 13.69 -6.35
CA MET A 95 -3.99 12.80 -7.39
C MET A 95 -5.44 12.35 -7.14
N TYR A 96 -6.01 12.63 -5.96
CA TYR A 96 -7.28 12.04 -5.52
C TYR A 96 -8.31 13.06 -5.04
N GLN A 97 -8.16 14.35 -5.37
CA GLN A 97 -9.08 15.39 -4.91
C GLN A 97 -10.56 15.12 -5.29
N SER A 98 -10.81 14.50 -6.45
CA SER A 98 -12.18 14.14 -6.87
C SER A 98 -12.86 13.18 -5.90
N ARG A 99 -12.09 12.33 -5.19
CA ARG A 99 -12.62 11.37 -4.22
C ARG A 99 -13.33 12.04 -3.06
N LEU A 100 -12.85 13.19 -2.59
CA LEU A 100 -13.52 13.94 -1.51
C LEU A 100 -14.87 14.51 -1.96
N VAL A 101 -14.96 14.94 -3.23
CA VAL A 101 -16.21 15.42 -3.82
C VAL A 101 -17.21 14.28 -3.95
N GLU A 102 -16.76 13.13 -4.45
CA GLU A 102 -17.58 11.92 -4.59
C GLU A 102 -18.09 11.42 -3.22
N LEU A 103 -17.22 11.37 -2.21
CA LEU A 103 -17.59 10.99 -0.85
C LEU A 103 -18.59 11.99 -0.25
N THR A 104 -18.40 13.29 -0.48
CA THR A 104 -19.36 14.31 -0.03
C THR A 104 -20.72 14.14 -0.71
N ALA A 105 -20.75 13.79 -1.99
CA ALA A 105 -22.00 13.53 -2.71
C ALA A 105 -22.72 12.26 -2.23
N ALA A 106 -21.96 11.22 -1.87
CA ALA A 106 -22.50 9.94 -1.42
C ALA A 106 -22.92 9.93 0.06
N GLU A 107 -22.15 10.59 0.92
CA GLU A 107 -22.26 10.48 2.39
C GLU A 107 -22.64 11.79 3.07
N GLY A 108 -22.61 12.91 2.34
CA GLY A 108 -22.82 14.25 2.88
C GLY A 108 -21.54 14.92 3.38
N ALA A 109 -21.68 16.13 3.92
CA ALA A 109 -20.57 16.92 4.45
C ALA A 109 -19.92 16.22 5.66
N PHE A 110 -18.58 16.28 5.76
CA PHE A 110 -17.86 15.65 6.86
C PHE A 110 -18.05 16.47 8.14
N ALA A 111 -18.77 15.93 9.09
CA ALA A 111 -19.12 16.61 10.32
C ALA A 111 -18.10 16.33 11.44
N PRO A 112 -18.10 17.13 12.52
CA PRO A 112 -17.25 16.88 13.69
C PRO A 112 -17.40 15.48 14.29
N LEU A 113 -18.62 14.91 14.23
CA LEU A 113 -18.89 13.57 14.74
C LEU A 113 -18.29 12.48 13.85
N ASP A 114 -18.27 12.69 12.53
CA ASP A 114 -17.63 11.78 11.58
C ASP A 114 -16.12 11.75 11.79
N ALA A 115 -15.50 12.91 12.01
CA ALA A 115 -14.08 13.01 12.34
C ALA A 115 -13.73 12.20 13.59
N ALA A 116 -14.53 12.31 14.66
CA ALA A 116 -14.37 11.50 15.85
C ALA A 116 -14.57 10.01 15.58
N GLY A 117 -15.60 9.66 14.81
CA GLY A 117 -15.92 8.28 14.42
C GLY A 117 -14.77 7.62 13.66
N VAL A 118 -14.24 8.29 12.63
CA VAL A 118 -13.10 7.80 11.84
C VAL A 118 -11.86 7.64 12.71
N TYR A 119 -11.51 8.67 13.50
CA TYR A 119 -10.32 8.64 14.34
C TYR A 119 -10.34 7.46 15.33
N HIS A 120 -11.45 7.29 16.07
CA HIS A 120 -11.56 6.22 17.05
C HIS A 120 -11.68 4.84 16.40
N ARG A 121 -12.46 4.71 15.32
CA ARG A 121 -12.71 3.41 14.69
C ARG A 121 -11.49 2.91 13.91
N HIS A 122 -10.88 3.77 13.10
CA HIS A 122 -9.90 3.33 12.10
C HIS A 122 -8.45 3.56 12.53
N LEU A 123 -8.13 4.56 13.36
CA LEU A 123 -6.78 4.72 13.90
C LEU A 123 -6.62 4.00 15.23
N LEU A 124 -7.38 4.41 16.24
CA LEU A 124 -7.23 3.85 17.59
C LEU A 124 -7.76 2.42 17.69
N GLY A 125 -8.86 2.13 16.98
CA GLY A 125 -9.51 0.82 16.94
C GLY A 125 -8.88 -0.18 15.97
N GLN A 126 -7.77 0.17 15.30
CA GLN A 126 -7.15 -0.71 14.32
C GLN A 126 -6.73 -2.04 14.97
N SER A 127 -7.32 -3.13 14.49
CA SER A 127 -7.12 -4.48 15.03
C SER A 127 -6.11 -5.29 14.21
N ILE A 128 -5.79 -6.50 14.65
CA ILE A 128 -4.91 -7.45 13.92
C ILE A 128 -5.69 -8.43 13.03
N ASP A 129 -6.96 -8.14 12.74
CA ASP A 129 -7.76 -8.89 11.79
C ASP A 129 -7.11 -8.94 10.40
N HIS A 130 -7.34 -10.00 9.65
CA HIS A 130 -6.83 -10.15 8.29
C HIS A 130 -5.30 -9.98 8.15
N VAL A 131 -4.53 -10.29 9.20
CA VAL A 131 -3.06 -10.36 9.18
C VAL A 131 -2.64 -11.83 9.06
N GLU A 132 -1.78 -12.14 8.09
CA GLU A 132 -1.13 -13.44 7.94
C GLU A 132 0.40 -13.27 7.96
N GLU A 133 1.06 -13.84 8.98
CA GLU A 133 2.50 -14.07 8.95
C GLU A 133 2.80 -15.32 8.11
N LEU A 134 3.67 -15.17 7.11
CA LEU A 134 3.88 -16.16 6.07
C LEU A 134 5.04 -17.10 6.41
N THR A 135 4.69 -18.37 6.58
CA THR A 135 5.64 -19.49 6.54
C THR A 135 6.14 -19.73 5.11
N TYR A 136 7.13 -20.61 4.95
CA TYR A 136 7.60 -21.09 3.64
C TYR A 136 6.44 -21.51 2.71
N TYR A 137 5.49 -22.29 3.23
CA TYR A 137 4.36 -22.76 2.44
C TYR A 137 3.33 -21.66 2.16
N GLY A 138 3.19 -20.68 3.05
CA GLY A 138 2.38 -19.48 2.80
C GLY A 138 2.94 -18.67 1.61
N ARG A 139 4.25 -18.41 1.62
CA ARG A 139 4.95 -17.76 0.49
C ARG A 139 4.82 -18.58 -0.79
N LYS A 140 5.01 -19.90 -0.72
CA LYS A 140 4.89 -20.79 -1.89
C LYS A 140 3.47 -20.82 -2.46
N ARG A 141 2.45 -20.77 -1.59
CA ARG A 141 1.04 -20.69 -1.99
C ARG A 141 0.78 -19.42 -2.79
N ILE A 142 1.23 -18.27 -2.30
CA ILE A 142 1.09 -16.98 -3.00
C ILE A 142 1.88 -16.99 -4.32
N HIS A 143 3.10 -17.51 -4.33
CA HIS A 143 3.91 -17.64 -5.56
C HIS A 143 3.17 -18.43 -6.64
N ASN A 144 2.54 -19.55 -6.27
CA ASN A 144 1.81 -20.39 -7.20
C ASN A 144 0.55 -19.71 -7.78
N LEU A 145 0.00 -18.68 -7.12
CA LEU A 145 -1.12 -17.89 -7.68
C LEU A 145 -0.75 -17.17 -8.99
N LYS A 146 0.55 -16.94 -9.25
CA LYS A 146 1.02 -16.38 -10.51
C LYS A 146 0.74 -17.30 -11.71
N TYR A 147 0.64 -18.61 -11.49
CA TYR A 147 0.61 -19.62 -12.56
C TYR A 147 -0.51 -19.37 -13.57
N TYR A 148 -1.77 -19.31 -13.11
CA TYR A 148 -2.92 -19.21 -14.01
C TYR A 148 -2.89 -17.93 -14.84
N THR A 149 -2.57 -16.79 -14.23
CA THR A 149 -2.55 -15.53 -14.96
C THR A 149 -1.34 -15.45 -15.89
N TRP A 150 -0.14 -15.74 -15.39
CA TRP A 150 1.07 -15.43 -16.15
C TRP A 150 1.46 -16.54 -17.11
N VAL A 151 1.36 -17.80 -16.69
CA VAL A 151 1.75 -18.95 -17.53
C VAL A 151 0.65 -19.30 -18.51
N GLU A 152 -0.56 -19.60 -18.01
CA GLU A 152 -1.65 -20.07 -18.88
C GLU A 152 -2.23 -18.97 -19.78
N GLN A 153 -2.36 -17.73 -19.28
CA GLN A 153 -3.05 -16.66 -20.00
C GLN A 153 -2.13 -15.65 -20.68
N GLN A 154 -0.97 -15.33 -20.08
CA GLN A 154 -0.05 -14.29 -20.60
C GLN A 154 1.24 -14.83 -21.22
N GLY A 155 1.37 -16.16 -21.38
CA GLY A 155 2.43 -16.77 -22.17
C GLY A 155 3.82 -16.82 -21.51
N LYS A 156 3.92 -16.59 -20.19
CA LYS A 156 5.14 -16.92 -19.44
C LYS A 156 5.37 -18.43 -19.41
N THR A 157 6.60 -18.85 -19.21
CA THR A 157 6.91 -20.29 -19.22
C THR A 157 6.78 -20.90 -17.82
N TYR A 158 6.34 -22.15 -17.75
CA TYR A 158 6.36 -22.90 -16.50
C TYR A 158 7.78 -23.00 -15.91
N THR A 159 8.79 -23.16 -16.77
CA THR A 159 10.18 -23.18 -16.36
C THR A 159 10.60 -21.89 -15.65
N GLU A 160 10.20 -20.72 -16.16
CA GLU A 160 10.55 -19.43 -15.57
C GLU A 160 9.89 -19.20 -14.19
N ILE A 161 8.61 -19.58 -14.00
CA ILE A 161 7.98 -19.49 -12.67
C ILE A 161 8.63 -20.46 -11.66
N GLN A 162 9.14 -21.61 -12.10
CA GLN A 162 9.92 -22.50 -11.22
C GLN A 162 11.29 -21.89 -10.91
N ALA A 163 11.96 -21.26 -11.89
CA ALA A 163 13.24 -20.57 -11.69
C ALA A 163 13.10 -19.44 -10.66
N GLN A 164 12.04 -18.63 -10.72
CA GLN A 164 11.73 -17.61 -9.70
C GLN A 164 11.74 -18.14 -8.26
N TRP A 165 11.47 -19.44 -8.05
CA TRP A 165 11.42 -20.05 -6.74
C TRP A 165 12.71 -20.79 -6.36
N TYR A 166 13.26 -21.59 -7.28
CA TYR A 166 14.35 -22.53 -7.02
C TYR A 166 15.72 -22.07 -7.51
N ASP A 167 15.78 -21.12 -8.44
CA ASP A 167 17.03 -20.52 -8.88
C ASP A 167 17.33 -19.31 -7.98
N ASP A 168 18.35 -19.45 -7.13
CA ASP A 168 18.76 -18.40 -6.20
C ASP A 168 19.38 -17.19 -6.91
N ASP A 169 19.80 -17.36 -8.16
CA ASP A 169 20.42 -16.32 -8.98
C ASP A 169 19.36 -15.50 -9.74
N TYR A 170 18.16 -16.06 -9.96
CA TYR A 170 17.08 -15.42 -10.73
C TYR A 170 16.80 -13.98 -10.29
N TRP A 171 16.63 -13.75 -8.99
CA TRP A 171 16.34 -12.40 -8.47
C TRP A 171 17.59 -11.56 -8.23
N ARG A 172 18.73 -12.21 -7.98
CA ARG A 172 20.00 -11.52 -7.71
C ARG A 172 20.56 -10.85 -8.96
N ASP A 173 20.32 -11.44 -10.12
CA ASP A 173 20.90 -10.98 -11.38
C ASP A 173 20.10 -9.85 -12.03
N ILE A 174 18.81 -9.68 -11.67
CA ILE A 174 17.95 -8.61 -12.21
C ILE A 174 18.51 -7.19 -11.95
N PRO A 175 18.92 -6.81 -10.72
CA PRO A 175 19.54 -5.50 -10.48
C PRO A 175 20.78 -5.23 -11.33
N ALA A 176 21.54 -6.27 -11.73
CA ALA A 176 22.72 -6.09 -12.58
C ALA A 176 22.36 -5.60 -14.00
N ALA A 177 21.12 -5.83 -14.45
CA ALA A 177 20.61 -5.35 -15.72
C ALA A 177 20.05 -3.91 -15.67
N ALA A 178 20.12 -3.22 -14.52
CA ALA A 178 19.52 -1.88 -14.36
C ALA A 178 19.98 -0.87 -15.44
N ALA A 179 21.28 -0.81 -15.73
CA ALA A 179 21.82 0.10 -16.73
C ALA A 179 21.33 -0.21 -18.16
N GLU A 180 21.13 -1.49 -18.49
CA GLU A 180 20.58 -1.92 -19.77
C GLU A 180 19.09 -1.58 -19.88
N ILE A 181 18.33 -1.83 -18.80
CA ILE A 181 16.92 -1.47 -18.70
C ILE A 181 16.74 0.04 -18.86
N ASP A 182 17.57 0.85 -18.20
CA ASP A 182 17.54 2.32 -18.33
C ASP A 182 17.79 2.78 -19.76
N ALA A 183 18.75 2.15 -20.46
CA ALA A 183 19.01 2.45 -21.87
C ALA A 183 17.78 2.13 -22.74
N LEU A 184 17.15 0.97 -22.54
CA LEU A 184 15.92 0.57 -23.25
C LEU A 184 14.75 1.50 -22.96
N ILE A 185 14.60 1.98 -21.72
CA ILE A 185 13.59 2.98 -21.35
C ILE A 185 13.83 4.28 -22.12
N GLY A 186 15.09 4.74 -22.20
CA GLY A 186 15.46 5.92 -22.98
C GLY A 186 15.12 5.78 -24.47
N GLU A 187 15.48 4.66 -25.09
CA GLU A 187 15.15 4.37 -26.49
C GLU A 187 13.63 4.34 -26.73
N PHE A 188 12.89 3.71 -25.82
CA PHE A 188 11.43 3.68 -25.89
C PHE A 188 10.84 5.09 -25.81
N ASN A 189 11.26 5.90 -24.84
CA ASN A 189 10.77 7.28 -24.64
C ASN A 189 11.04 8.16 -25.86
N ALA A 190 12.23 8.02 -26.48
CA ALA A 190 12.57 8.72 -27.72
C ALA A 190 11.65 8.33 -28.88
N ARG A 191 11.24 7.05 -28.97
CA ARG A 191 10.32 6.57 -30.02
C ARG A 191 8.89 7.07 -29.84
N VAL A 192 8.44 7.31 -28.61
CA VAL A 192 7.06 7.74 -28.30
C VAL A 192 6.92 9.26 -28.11
N GLY A 193 7.99 10.03 -28.34
CA GLY A 193 7.96 11.49 -28.28
C GLY A 193 7.85 12.07 -26.86
N LEU A 194 8.29 11.30 -25.86
CA LEU A 194 8.35 11.71 -24.45
C LEU A 194 9.77 12.15 -24.02
N GLY A 195 10.68 12.33 -24.97
CA GLY A 195 12.08 12.73 -24.76
C GLY A 195 12.42 14.09 -25.35
#